data_AF-A0A7C3QUC7-F1
#
_entry.id   AF-A0A7C3QUC7-F1
#
_cell.length_a   1.000
_cell.length_b   1.000
_cell.length_c   1.000
_cell.angle_alpha   90.00
_cell.angle_beta   90.00
_cell.angle_gamma   90.00
#
_symmetry.space_group_name_H-M   'P 1'
#
loop_
_entity.id
_entity.type
_entity.pdbx_description
1 polymer ?
#
loop_
_entity_poly.entity_id
_entity_poly.type
_entity_poly.pdbx_seq_one_letter_code
_entity_poly.pdbx_strand_id
1 'polypeptide(L)' 'MISLRKSDLFIERYPADEKFPEIKNGIYIIHKPTGIAVCKGDDPIQHINRRKALQVLKDRLRAFYENCKVTAW' A
#
# COMPACT_ATOMS: atom_id res chain seq x y z
N MET A 1 1.88 17.89 -1.22
CA MET A 1 2.11 16.59 -1.88
C MET A 1 2.78 15.66 -0.86
N ILE A 2 2.25 14.47 -0.58
CA ILE A 2 2.88 13.54 0.36
C ILE A 2 4.08 12.89 -0.33
N SER A 3 5.29 13.18 0.17
CA SER A 3 6.52 12.55 -0.31
C SER A 3 6.68 11.19 0.36
N LEU A 4 6.63 10.12 -0.44
CA LEU A 4 6.90 8.76 0.04
C LEU A 4 8.36 8.41 -0.24
N ARG A 5 9.18 8.33 0.81
CA ARG A 5 10.54 7.81 0.67
C ARG A 5 10.52 6.30 0.71
N LYS A 6 11.39 5.66 -0.08
CA LYS A 6 11.54 4.19 -0.06
C LYS A 6 11.89 3.68 1.34
N SER A 7 12.67 4.46 2.10
CA SER A 7 13.03 4.18 3.49
C SER A 7 11.82 4.11 4.43
N ASP A 8 10.70 4.72 4.07
CA ASP A 8 9.49 4.78 4.92
C ASP A 8 8.54 3.62 4.61
N LEU A 9 8.84 2.80 3.61
CA LEU A 9 8.01 1.69 3.17
C LEU A 9 8.64 0.34 3.52
N PHE A 10 7.84 -0.56 4.08
CA PHE A 10 8.08 -2.00 4.00
C PHE A 10 7.28 -2.53 2.82
N ILE A 11 7.91 -3.29 1.92
CA ILE A 11 7.26 -3.84 0.73
C ILE A 11 7.60 -5.33 0.63
N GLU A 12 6.57 -6.15 0.64
CA GLU A 12 6.67 -7.59 0.44
C GLU A 12 5.88 -7.99 -0.82
N ARG A 13 6.41 -8.97 -1.55
CA ARG A 13 5.83 -9.47 -2.79
C ARG A 13 5.52 -10.93 -2.61
N TYR A 14 4.32 -11.32 -3.00
CA TYR A 14 3.89 -12.71 -3.00
C TYR A 14 3.73 -13.15 -4.44
N PRO A 15 4.35 -14.27 -4.86
CA PRO A 15 4.02 -14.88 -6.14
C PRO A 15 2.55 -15.30 -6.14
N ALA A 16 2.00 -15.56 -7.33
CA ALA A 16 0.73 -16.26 -7.41
C ALA A 16 0.85 -17.62 -6.69
N ASP A 17 -0.10 -17.93 -5.82
CA ASP A 17 -0.14 -19.19 -5.07
C ASP A 17 -1.19 -20.10 -5.73
N GLU A 18 -0.84 -21.36 -5.95
CA GLU A 18 -1.76 -22.37 -6.49
C GLU A 18 -2.91 -22.64 -5.52
N LYS A 19 -2.69 -22.44 -4.22
CA LYS A 19 -3.70 -22.60 -3.17
C LYS A 19 -4.70 -21.44 -3.11
N PHE A 20 -4.29 -20.25 -3.57
CA PHE A 20 -5.10 -19.02 -3.55
C PHE A 20 -5.10 -18.39 -4.95
N PRO A 21 -5.83 -18.98 -5.91
CA PRO A 21 -5.82 -18.55 -7.31
C PRO A 21 -6.34 -17.13 -7.53
N GLU A 22 -7.08 -16.59 -6.56
CA GLU A 22 -7.52 -15.18 -6.52
C GLU A 22 -6.38 -14.21 -6.26
N ILE A 23 -5.30 -14.64 -5.59
CA ILE A 23 -4.12 -13.83 -5.31
C ILE A 23 -3.13 -14.00 -6.45
N LYS A 24 -3.25 -13.12 -7.42
CA LYS A 24 -2.34 -13.04 -8.56
C LYS A 24 -1.22 -12.08 -8.23
N ASN A 25 0.00 -12.59 -8.03
CA ASN A 25 1.21 -11.78 -7.85
C ASN A 25 1.02 -10.62 -6.87
N GLY A 26 0.65 -10.98 -5.64
CA GLY A 26 0.32 -10.05 -4.56
C GLY A 26 1.47 -9.11 -4.17
N ILE A 27 1.09 -7.96 -3.64
CA ILE A 27 2.00 -7.00 -3.03
C ILE A 27 1.39 -6.48 -1.73
N TYR A 28 2.22 -6.42 -0.71
CA TYR A 28 1.89 -5.85 0.58
C TYR A 28 2.83 -4.70 0.87
N ILE A 29 2.27 -3.55 1.25
CA ILE A 29 3.01 -2.32 1.51
C ILE A 29 2.57 -1.76 2.86
N ILE A 30 3.53 -1.49 3.74
CA ILE A 30 3.31 -0.77 4.99
C ILE A 30 4.07 0.56 4.95
N HIS A 31 3.40 1.66 5.28
CA HIS A 31 4.08 2.90 5.61
C HIS A 31 4.50 2.87 7.09
N LYS A 32 5.78 2.65 7.35
CA LYS A 32 6.34 2.44 8.69
C LYS A 32 5.98 3.55 9.68
N PRO A 33 6.05 4.86 9.33
CA PRO A 33 5.75 5.93 10.28
C PRO A 33 4.30 5.97 10.76
N THR A 34 3.34 5.51 9.95
CA THR A 34 1.90 5.59 10.29
C THR A 34 1.26 4.23 10.54
N GLY A 35 1.99 3.13 10.30
CA GLY A 35 1.47 1.77 10.38
C GLY A 35 0.43 1.40 9.31
N ILE A 36 0.11 2.29 8.37
CA ILE A 36 -0.91 2.03 7.36
C ILE A 36 -0.43 0.95 6.39
N ALA A 37 -1.17 -0.15 6.33
CA ALA A 37 -0.92 -1.28 5.45
C ALA A 37 -1.90 -1.32 4.27
N VAL A 38 -1.42 -1.77 3.11
CA VAL A 38 -2.21 -2.01 1.90
C VAL A 38 -1.77 -3.30 1.23
N CYS A 39 -2.74 -4.16 0.89
CA CYS A 39 -2.53 -5.37 0.11
C CYS A 39 -3.25 -5.27 -1.25
N LYS A 40 -2.62 -5.70 -2.33
CA LYS A 40 -3.22 -5.86 -3.67
C LYS A 40 -2.69 -7.10 -4.37
N GLY A 41 -3.55 -7.80 -5.09
CA GLY A 41 -3.21 -9.04 -5.79
C GLY A 41 -4.27 -9.45 -6.81
N ASP A 42 -5.05 -8.48 -7.31
CA ASP A 42 -6.17 -8.72 -8.21
C ASP A 42 -5.75 -8.81 -9.68
N ASP A 43 -4.59 -8.25 -10.05
CA ASP A 43 -4.05 -8.35 -11.41
C ASP A 43 -3.02 -9.48 -11.56
N PRO A 44 -2.98 -10.17 -12.72
CA PRO A 44 -1.89 -11.09 -13.05
C PRO A 44 -0.52 -10.41 -13.10
N ILE A 45 -0.47 -9.09 -13.26
CA ILE A 45 0.76 -8.34 -13.47
C ILE A 45 1.18 -7.61 -12.18
N GLN A 46 2.31 -8.04 -11.61
CA GLN A 46 2.82 -7.53 -10.32
C GLN A 46 3.00 -6.00 -10.28
N HIS A 47 3.49 -5.39 -11.37
CA HIS A 47 3.73 -3.95 -11.38
C HIS A 47 2.42 -3.13 -11.41
N ILE A 48 1.32 -3.71 -11.90
CA ILE A 48 -0.02 -3.10 -11.82
C ILE A 48 -0.51 -3.15 -10.36
N ASN A 49 -0.43 -4.32 -9.71
CA ASN A 49 -0.75 -4.45 -8.27
C ASN A 49 0.05 -3.45 -7.42
N ARG A 50 1.36 -3.30 -7.71
CA ARG A 50 2.22 -2.30 -7.05
C ARG A 50 1.72 -0.88 -7.24
N ARG A 51 1.34 -0.50 -8.46
CA ARG A 51 0.82 0.83 -8.77
C ARG A 51 -0.49 1.09 -8.02
N LYS A 52 -1.43 0.14 -8.06
CA LYS A 52 -2.71 0.20 -7.33
C LYS A 52 -2.50 0.32 -5.82
N ALA A 53 -1.62 -0.50 -5.24
CA ALA A 53 -1.33 -0.48 -3.81
C ALA A 53 -0.72 0.86 -3.37
N LEU A 54 0.24 1.39 -4.13
CA LEU A 54 0.85 2.69 -3.84
C LEU A 54 -0.16 3.84 -3.96
N GLN A 55 -1.09 3.77 -4.92
CA GLN A 55 -2.14 4.78 -5.05
C GLN A 55 -3.05 4.79 -3.82
N VAL A 56 -3.58 3.61 -3.44
CA VAL A 56 -4.42 3.47 -2.24
C VAL A 56 -3.68 3.91 -0.98
N LEU A 57 -2.38 3.60 -0.86
CA LEU A 57 -1.58 4.03 0.28
C LEU A 57 -1.45 5.55 0.35
N LYS A 58 -1.21 6.23 -0.77
CA LYS A 58 -1.16 7.69 -0.84
C LYS A 58 -2.47 8.32 -0.42
N ASP A 59 -3.59 7.77 -0.88
CA ASP A 59 -4.92 8.27 -0.57
C ASP A 59 -5.25 8.09 0.92
N ARG A 60 -4.91 6.94 1.51
CA ARG A 60 -5.04 6.69 2.96
C ARG A 60 -4.17 7.62 3.79
N LEU A 61 -2.93 7.85 3.37
CA LEU A 61 -2.03 8.77 4.07
C LEU A 61 -2.51 10.21 3.99
N ARG A 62 -3.09 10.62 2.85
CA ARG A 62 -3.72 11.93 2.71
C ARG A 62 -4.83 12.12 3.74
N ALA A 63 -5.78 11.18 3.77
CA ALA A 63 -6.86 11.21 4.74
C ALA A 63 -6.35 11.20 6.19
N PHE A 64 -5.33 10.38 6.49
CA PHE A 64 -4.70 10.33 7.81
C PHE A 64 -4.14 11.70 8.24
N TYR A 65 -3.31 12.33 7.40
CA TYR A 65 -2.71 13.62 7.75
C TYR A 65 -3.72 14.77 7.75
N GLU A 66 -4.77 14.72 6.93
CA GLU A 66 -5.87 15.68 6.98
C GLU A 66 -6.63 15.58 8.31
N ASN A 67 -6.96 14.37 8.76
CA ASN A 67 -7.63 14.15 10.05
C ASN A 67 -6.76 14.57 11.25
N CYS A 68 -5.44 14.35 11.20
CA CYS A 68 -4.52 14.81 12.25
C CYS A 68 -4.46 16.34 12.36
N LYS A 69 -4.63 17.07 11.25
CA LYS A 69 -4.67 18.54 11.28
C LYS A 69 -5.95 19.07 11.94
N VAL A 70 -7.08 18.38 11.75
CA VAL A 70 -8.38 18.77 12.31
C VAL A 70 -8.46 18.52 13.83
N THR A 71 -7.63 17.62 14.35
CA THR A 71 -7.64 17.20 15.76
C THR A 71 -6.62 17.92 16.65
N ALA A 72 -5.78 18.78 16.10
CA ALA A 72 -4.87 19.64 16.86
C ALA A 72 -5.58 20.94 17.26
N TRP A 73 -6.16 20.96 18.46
CA TRP A 73 -6.68 22.14 19.15
C TRP A 73 -5.67 22.63 20.19
#